data_AF-A0A1G6JCN8-F1
#
_entry.id   AF-A0A1G6JCN8-F1
#
_cell.length_a   1.000
_cell.length_b   1.000
_cell.length_c   1.000
_cell.angle_alpha   90.00
_cell.angle_beta   90.00
_cell.angle_gamma   90.00
#
_symmetry.space_group_name_H-M   'P 1'
#
loop_
_entity.id
_entity.type
_entity.pdbx_description
1 polymer ?
#
loop_
_entity_poly.entity_id
_entity_poly.type
_entity_poly.pdbx_seq_one_letter_code
_entity_poly.pdbx_strand_id
1 'polypeptide(L)'
;MSELQSKNFTAPDEVRPFPDHGHVDLVNLDSRPVGLGTFEAGWRWSNDVKPLAGTDSCQVEHIGYVLSGRMKVVMDDGRES
;
A
#
# COMPACT_ATOMS: atom_id res chain seq x y z
N MET A 1 -2.18 16.38 23.00
CA MET A 1 -0.88 16.88 22.52
C MET A 1 -0.28 15.77 21.67
N SER A 2 0.19 16.06 20.45
CA SER A 2 0.85 15.03 19.65
C SER A 2 2.15 14.63 20.33
N GLU A 3 2.28 13.35 20.64
CA GLU A 3 3.47 12.77 21.23
C GLU A 3 4.41 12.31 20.11
N LEU A 4 5.72 12.29 20.36
CA LEU A 4 6.68 11.73 19.41
C LEU A 4 6.47 10.21 19.34
N GLN A 5 6.12 9.69 18.16
CA GLN A 5 5.93 8.26 17.94
C GLN A 5 7.00 7.68 17.02
N SER A 6 7.43 6.46 17.34
CA SER A 6 8.34 5.66 16.51
C SER A 6 7.86 4.22 16.48
N LYS A 7 7.78 3.65 15.28
CA LYS A 7 7.32 2.28 14.99
C LYS A 7 8.30 1.64 14.00
N ASN A 8 8.35 0.31 13.97
CA ASN A 8 9.25 -0.44 13.10
C ASN A 8 8.49 -1.53 12.33
N PHE A 9 8.72 -1.61 11.02
CA PHE A 9 8.16 -2.65 10.16
C PHE A 9 8.71 -4.05 10.44
N THR A 10 9.77 -4.22 11.23
CA THR A 10 10.19 -5.56 11.72
C THR A 10 9.21 -6.15 12.74
N ALA A 11 8.33 -5.33 13.30
CA ALA A 11 7.26 -5.74 14.21
C ALA A 11 6.01 -4.89 13.90
N PRO A 12 5.37 -5.13 12.74
CA PRO A 12 4.24 -4.32 12.30
C PRO A 12 3.02 -4.56 13.18
N ASP A 13 2.12 -3.58 13.22
CA ASP A 13 0.86 -3.68 13.96
C ASP A 13 -0.13 -4.60 13.21
N GLU A 14 -0.07 -4.64 11.88
CA GLU A 14 -0.87 -5.52 11.02
C GLU A 14 -0.05 -5.94 9.79
N VAL A 15 -0.18 -7.20 9.37
CA VAL A 15 0.31 -7.68 8.07
C VAL A 15 -0.89 -8.04 7.23
N ARG A 16 -1.10 -7.33 6.13
CA ARG A 16 -2.22 -7.55 5.21
C ARG A 16 -1.74 -8.23 3.93
N PRO A 17 -2.06 -9.52 3.72
CA PRO A 17 -1.70 -10.19 2.48
C PRO A 17 -2.52 -9.64 1.31
N PHE A 18 -1.89 -9.56 0.13
CA PHE A 18 -2.62 -9.54 -1.12
C PHE A 18 -3.08 -10.98 -1.45
N PRO A 19 -4.20 -11.18 -2.17
CA PRO A 19 -4.72 -12.50 -2.48
C PRO A 19 -3.69 -13.43 -3.12
N ASP A 20 -2.90 -12.91 -4.07
CA ASP A 20 -1.97 -13.72 -4.86
C ASP A 20 -0.50 -13.25 -4.78
N HIS A 21 -0.22 -11.94 -4.77
CA HIS A 21 1.16 -11.45 -4.96
C HIS A 21 1.63 -10.43 -3.90
N GLY A 22 2.19 -10.92 -2.80
CA GLY A 22 2.83 -10.09 -1.78
C GLY A 22 1.90 -9.60 -0.66
N HIS A 23 2.27 -8.50 0.00
CA HIS A 23 1.59 -8.02 1.21
C HIS A 23 1.91 -6.55 1.53
N VAL A 24 1.21 -6.00 2.52
CA VAL A 24 1.52 -4.71 3.16
C VAL A 24 1.69 -4.90 4.66
N ASP A 25 2.83 -4.48 5.18
CA ASP A 25 3.07 -4.33 6.61
C ASP A 25 2.63 -2.93 7.05
N LEU A 26 1.76 -2.84 8.05
CA LEU A 26 1.18 -1.59 8.53
C LEU A 26 1.68 -1.27 9.94
N VAL A 27 2.06 -0.01 10.13
CA VAL A 27 2.25 0.58 11.46
C VAL A 27 1.25 1.71 11.64
N ASN A 28 0.57 1.71 12.78
CA ASN A 28 -0.44 2.70 13.12
C ASN A 28 0.20 3.81 13.94
N LEU A 29 0.31 5.00 13.33
CA LEU A 29 0.63 6.25 14.01
C LEU A 29 -0.67 7.03 14.26
N ASP A 30 -0.68 7.93 15.23
CA ASP A 30 -1.90 8.63 15.70
C ASP A 30 -2.72 9.25 14.57
N SER A 31 -2.05 9.82 13.58
CA SER A 31 -2.72 10.58 12.51
C SER A 31 -3.13 9.71 11.32
N ARG A 32 -2.32 8.73 10.92
CA ARG A 32 -2.53 7.87 9.74
C ARG A 32 -1.73 6.57 9.85
N PRO A 33 -2.22 5.45 9.30
CA PRO A 33 -1.40 4.26 9.09
C PRO A 33 -0.31 4.53 8.04
N VAL A 34 0.87 3.95 8.25
CA VAL A 34 1.95 3.93 7.27
C VAL A 34 2.18 2.48 6.85
N GLY A 35 2.18 2.23 5.54
CA GLY A 35 2.35 0.89 4.98
C GLY A 35 3.69 0.72 4.27
N LEU A 36 4.35 -0.41 4.51
CA LEU A 36 5.45 -0.92 3.70
C LEU A 36 4.90 -2.05 2.81
N GLY A 37 4.76 -1.77 1.52
CA GLY A 37 4.26 -2.75 0.54
C GLY A 37 5.39 -3.55 -0.10
N THR A 38 5.27 -4.88 -0.06
CA THR A 38 6.05 -5.80 -0.89
C THR A 38 5.16 -6.29 -2.02
N PHE A 39 5.43 -5.85 -3.24
CA PHE A 39 4.66 -6.18 -4.43
C PHE A 39 5.45 -7.19 -5.27
N GLU A 40 4.99 -8.44 -5.28
CA GLU A 40 5.68 -9.52 -5.99
C GLU A 40 5.43 -9.45 -7.51
N ALA A 41 6.26 -10.17 -8.27
CA ALA A 41 6.11 -10.23 -9.72
C ALA A 41 4.72 -10.77 -10.10
N GLY A 42 3.97 -10.03 -10.92
CA GLY A 42 2.59 -10.35 -11.28
C GLY A 42 1.54 -9.50 -10.54
N TRP A 43 1.93 -8.83 -9.44
CA TRP A 43 1.00 -7.97 -8.71
C TRP A 43 0.42 -6.87 -9.59
N ARG A 44 -0.90 -6.70 -9.52
CA ARG A 44 -1.61 -5.58 -10.13
C ARG A 44 -2.84 -5.24 -9.31
N TRP A 45 -3.05 -3.95 -9.02
CA TRP A 45 -4.21 -3.49 -8.25
C TRP A 45 -5.56 -4.07 -8.74
N SER A 46 -5.78 -4.13 -10.06
CA SER A 46 -7.02 -4.66 -10.65
C SER A 46 -7.28 -6.15 -10.39
N ASN A 47 -6.23 -6.91 -10.06
CA ASN A 47 -6.30 -8.34 -9.82
C ASN A 47 -6.30 -8.61 -8.31
N ASP A 48 -5.33 -8.02 -7.62
CA ASP A 48 -5.03 -8.32 -6.22
C ASP A 48 -5.83 -7.47 -5.22
N VAL A 49 -6.28 -6.27 -5.59
CA VAL A 49 -6.93 -5.34 -4.63
C VAL A 49 -8.37 -5.04 -5.01
N LYS A 50 -8.67 -4.88 -6.30
CA LYS A 50 -10.02 -4.60 -6.79
C LYS A 50 -11.10 -5.55 -6.25
N PRO A 51 -10.90 -6.90 -6.20
CA PRO A 51 -11.91 -7.80 -5.64
C PRO A 51 -12.20 -7.55 -4.15
N LEU A 52 -11.19 -7.05 -3.41
CA LEU A 52 -11.31 -6.70 -2.00
C LEU A 52 -11.93 -5.31 -1.81
N ALA A 53 -11.59 -4.36 -2.67
CA ALA A 53 -12.00 -2.96 -2.57
C ALA A 53 -13.38 -2.68 -3.19
N GLY A 54 -13.85 -3.53 -4.12
CA GLY A 54 -15.15 -3.38 -4.78
C GLY A 54 -15.29 -2.12 -5.65
N THR A 55 -14.16 -1.53 -6.07
CA THR A 55 -14.09 -0.26 -6.81
C THR A 55 -13.25 -0.43 -8.08
N ASP A 56 -13.35 0.50 -9.03
CA ASP A 56 -12.57 0.43 -10.29
C ASP A 56 -11.13 0.95 -10.15
N SER A 57 -10.90 1.83 -9.17
CA SER A 57 -9.61 2.39 -8.80
C SER A 57 -9.54 2.61 -7.28
N CYS A 58 -8.33 2.79 -6.74
CA CYS A 58 -8.20 3.03 -5.31
C CYS A 58 -8.75 4.40 -4.93
N GLN A 59 -9.69 4.45 -3.99
CA GLN A 59 -10.39 5.68 -3.60
C GLN A 59 -9.73 6.42 -2.43
N VAL A 60 -8.54 5.98 -1.99
CA VAL A 60 -7.80 6.64 -0.91
C VAL A 60 -6.66 7.47 -1.48
N GLU A 61 -6.36 8.58 -0.80
CA GLU A 61 -5.17 9.37 -1.08
C GLU A 61 -3.91 8.52 -0.82
N HIS A 62 -3.04 8.43 -1.83
CA HIS A 62 -1.77 7.72 -1.73
C HIS A 62 -0.59 8.69 -1.86
N ILE A 63 0.29 8.64 -0.88
CA ILE A 63 1.65 9.17 -1.00
C ILE A 63 2.58 7.99 -0.77
N GLY A 64 3.44 7.71 -1.76
CA GLY A 64 4.35 6.58 -1.72
C GLY A 64 5.66 6.87 -2.44
N TYR A 65 6.69 6.12 -2.09
CA TYR A 65 7.99 6.16 -2.75
C TYR A 65 8.49 4.73 -2.90
N VAL A 66 9.11 4.43 -4.04
CA VAL A 66 9.61 3.09 -4.34
C VAL A 66 10.99 2.94 -3.71
N LEU A 67 11.09 2.07 -2.69
CA LEU A 67 12.36 1.75 -2.03
C LEU A 67 13.30 0.94 -2.93
N SER A 68 12.75 -0.02 -3.66
CA SER A 68 13.47 -0.88 -4.60
C SER A 68 12.54 -1.38 -5.70
N GLY A 69 13.11 -1.71 -6.86
CA GLY A 69 12.33 -2.16 -8.02
C GLY A 69 11.67 -1.01 -8.80
N ARG A 70 10.51 -1.28 -9.40
CA ARG A 70 9.74 -0.32 -10.21
C ARG A 70 8.26 -0.59 -10.03
N MET A 71 7.46 0.46 -10.00
CA MET A 71 5.99 0.39 -9.91
C MET A 71 5.40 1.33 -10.94
N LYS A 72 4.45 0.82 -11.74
CA LYS A 72 3.67 1.65 -12.64
C LYS A 72 2.40 2.10 -11.93
N VAL A 73 2.14 3.40 -11.92
CA VAL A 73 0.88 3.96 -11.42
C VAL A 73 0.09 4.45 -12.62
N VAL A 74 -1.21 4.16 -12.66
CA VAL A 74 -2.12 4.63 -13.71
C VAL A 74 -3.33 5.26 -13.04
N MET A 75 -3.60 6.52 -13.38
CA MET A 75 -4.75 7.28 -12.90
C MET A 75 -5.96 7.06 -13.82
N ASP A 76 -7.16 7.31 -13.32
CA ASP A 76 -8.41 7.16 -14.09
C ASP A 76 -8.49 8.08 -15.31
N ASP A 77 -7.77 9.20 -15.31
CA ASP A 77 -7.65 10.12 -16.44
C ASP A 77 -6.54 9.75 -17.45
N GLY A 78 -5.88 8.60 -17.24
CA GLY A 78 -4.86 8.06 -18.14
C GLY A 78 -3.44 8.55 -17.87
N ARG A 79 -3.20 9.44 -16.90
CA ARG A 79 -1.84 9.79 -16.48
C ARG A 79 -1.13 8.59 -15.84
N GLU A 80 0.16 8.46 -16.10
CA GLU A 80 0.98 7.36 -15.57
C GLU A 80 2.42 7.78 -15.19
N SER A 81 3.05 6.98 -14.32
CA SER A 81 4.46 7.09 -13.91
C SER A 81 5.18 5.76 -14.04
#